data_AF-A0A1I3TFE6-F1
#
_entry.id   AF-A0A1I3TFE6-F1
#
_cell.length_a   1.000
_cell.length_b   1.000
_cell.length_c   1.000
_cell.angle_alpha   90.00
_cell.angle_beta   90.00
_cell.angle_gamma   90.00
#
_symmetry.space_group_name_H-M   'P 1'
#
loop_
_entity.id
_entity.type
_entity.pdbx_description
1 polymer ?
#
loop_
_entity_poly.entity_id
_entity_poly.type
_entity_poly.pdbx_seq_one_letter_code
_entity_poly.pdbx_strand_id
1 'polypeptide(L)'
;MRSELVARFDYGVSVPWVSRLQDGAISPVAGASMLLLRSDVPLRGESMKTVGSFSIGEAERVAFVLTHQTSYQDPAERENSAHLLDRTESFWRDWSSRCEAAGPYSEQVLRSLITLKALTFGPSGGIVAAATTSLPEQIGGPRNWDYRFCWVRDATLTLLALMGGGYYDEARAWRDWLVRAVAGSPQQLQIMYAVTGERRLTEWEVPWLSGYENSRPVRIGNAAHTQLQLDVYGELMDALYQARRGGLPENKRAWAVQCALLDHLKGIWTEPDEGIWEVRGGAKQFTYSKMMAWVAFDRAIKSATEFGMKGPVDEWQAQRAAIHDDVCRCGYDEQRQSFTQVYGEPQLDASLLLIPAVGFLPPVDSRVISTVKCN
;
A
#
# COMPACT_ATOMS: atom_id res chain seq x y z
N MET A 1 22.16 -11.73 -31.45
CA MET A 1 21.54 -11.72 -30.10
C MET A 1 20.86 -13.06 -29.83
N ARG A 2 20.67 -13.43 -28.55
CA ARG A 2 19.97 -14.66 -28.14
C ARG A 2 18.92 -14.29 -27.09
N SER A 3 17.71 -14.84 -27.23
CA SER A 3 16.64 -14.71 -26.24
C SER A 3 16.35 -16.07 -25.59
N GLU A 4 16.03 -16.05 -24.30
CA GLU A 4 15.63 -17.23 -23.53
C GLU A 4 14.46 -16.86 -22.60
N LEU A 5 13.38 -17.63 -22.67
CA LEU A 5 12.27 -17.59 -21.72
C LEU A 5 12.18 -18.94 -21.00
N VAL A 6 12.26 -18.88 -19.66
CA VAL A 6 12.03 -20.01 -18.77
C VAL A 6 10.82 -19.69 -17.89
N ALA A 7 9.63 -20.05 -18.35
CA ALA A 7 8.41 -19.82 -17.59
C ALA A 7 8.29 -20.82 -16.44
N ARG A 8 8.04 -20.31 -15.22
CA ARG A 8 7.67 -21.09 -14.04
C ARG A 8 6.58 -20.36 -13.28
N PHE A 9 5.50 -21.08 -12.99
CA PHE A 9 4.37 -20.55 -12.20
C PHE A 9 4.51 -20.97 -10.74
N ASP A 10 3.59 -20.51 -9.89
CA ASP A 10 3.50 -20.91 -8.48
C ASP A 10 4.83 -20.75 -7.74
N TYR A 11 5.45 -19.58 -7.91
CA TYR A 11 6.74 -19.23 -7.31
C TYR A 11 7.88 -20.19 -7.68
N GLY A 12 7.88 -20.67 -8.93
CA GLY A 12 9.01 -21.42 -9.49
C GLY A 12 8.80 -22.93 -9.57
N VAL A 13 7.77 -23.48 -8.92
CA VAL A 13 7.57 -24.94 -8.83
C VAL A 13 6.86 -25.52 -10.05
N SER A 14 5.92 -24.78 -10.63
CA SER A 14 5.08 -25.31 -11.71
C SER A 14 5.75 -25.11 -13.05
N VAL A 15 6.13 -26.22 -13.68
CA VAL A 15 6.64 -26.27 -15.05
C VAL A 15 5.44 -26.33 -16.00
N PRO A 16 5.24 -25.33 -16.88
CA PRO A 16 4.06 -25.29 -17.73
C PRO A 16 4.14 -26.29 -18.88
N TRP A 17 2.96 -26.72 -19.34
CA TRP A 17 2.83 -27.33 -20.66
C TRP A 17 2.93 -26.24 -21.72
N VAL A 18 3.79 -26.44 -22.74
CA VAL A 18 4.02 -25.43 -23.77
C VAL A 18 3.51 -25.95 -25.11
N SER A 19 2.57 -25.22 -25.70
CA SER A 19 2.05 -25.48 -27.04
C SER A 19 2.34 -24.29 -27.97
N ARG A 20 2.10 -24.48 -29.27
CA ARG A 20 2.11 -23.41 -30.26
C ARG A 20 0.72 -23.25 -30.84
N LEU A 21 0.21 -22.02 -30.87
CA LEU A 21 -1.09 -21.69 -31.47
C LEU A 21 -0.97 -21.55 -33.00
N GLN A 22 -2.12 -21.49 -33.69
CA GLN A 22 -2.17 -21.37 -35.15
C GLN A 22 -1.50 -20.08 -35.66
N ASP A 23 -1.55 -19.00 -34.89
CA ASP A 23 -0.89 -17.72 -35.20
C ASP A 23 0.62 -17.72 -34.88
N GLY A 24 1.16 -18.85 -34.45
CA GLY A 24 2.57 -19.04 -34.12
C GLY A 24 2.95 -18.69 -32.67
N ALA A 25 2.02 -18.17 -31.86
CA ALA A 25 2.27 -17.82 -30.46
C ALA A 25 2.70 -19.04 -29.63
N ILE A 26 3.69 -18.84 -28.76
CA ILE A 26 4.07 -19.85 -27.75
C ILE A 26 3.16 -19.69 -26.55
N SER A 27 2.52 -20.78 -26.12
CA SER A 27 1.50 -20.76 -25.06
C SER A 27 1.91 -21.67 -23.88
N PRO A 28 2.69 -21.18 -22.90
CA PRO A 28 2.90 -21.86 -21.63
C PRO A 28 1.64 -21.80 -20.75
N VAL A 29 1.14 -22.95 -20.32
CA VAL A 29 -0.05 -23.08 -19.46
C VAL A 29 0.27 -23.90 -18.21
N ALA A 30 -0.14 -23.40 -17.05
CA ALA A 30 -0.14 -24.14 -15.78
C ALA A 30 -1.33 -23.71 -14.92
N GLY A 31 -2.23 -24.66 -14.61
CA GLY A 31 -3.42 -24.38 -13.81
C GLY A 31 -4.30 -23.30 -14.43
N ALA A 32 -4.64 -22.27 -13.64
CA ALA A 32 -5.45 -21.13 -14.08
C ALA A 32 -4.67 -20.09 -14.91
N SER A 33 -3.35 -20.25 -15.07
CA SER A 33 -2.51 -19.25 -15.72
C SER A 33 -2.09 -19.68 -17.11
N MET A 34 -2.19 -18.77 -18.07
CA MET A 34 -1.67 -18.90 -19.43
C MET A 34 -0.80 -17.68 -19.76
N LEU A 35 0.38 -17.93 -20.30
CA LEU A 35 1.19 -16.92 -20.96
C LEU A 35 1.04 -17.09 -22.48
N LEU A 36 1.06 -15.99 -23.21
CA LEU A 36 1.16 -15.97 -24.67
C LEU A 36 2.37 -15.14 -25.05
N LEU A 37 3.41 -15.79 -25.59
CA LEU A 37 4.58 -15.12 -26.13
C LEU A 37 4.48 -15.05 -27.65
N ARG A 38 4.38 -13.82 -28.16
CA ARG A 38 4.46 -13.51 -29.59
C ARG A 38 5.72 -12.71 -29.87
N SER A 39 6.41 -13.05 -30.96
CA SER A 39 7.63 -12.38 -31.34
C SER A 39 7.81 -12.40 -32.86
N ASP A 40 8.54 -11.42 -33.36
CA ASP A 40 9.00 -11.37 -34.75
C ASP A 40 10.18 -12.35 -34.99
N VAL A 41 10.77 -12.86 -33.91
CA VAL A 41 11.85 -13.85 -33.94
C VAL A 41 11.28 -15.26 -33.99
N PRO A 42 11.80 -16.15 -34.86
CA PRO A 42 11.51 -17.58 -34.79
C PRO A 42 11.94 -18.17 -33.44
N LEU A 43 10.96 -18.62 -32.66
CA LEU A 43 11.18 -19.26 -31.36
C LEU A 43 11.06 -20.77 -31.48
N ARG A 44 11.88 -21.51 -30.73
CA ARG A 44 11.80 -22.96 -30.61
C ARG A 44 11.93 -23.42 -29.17
N GLY A 45 11.38 -24.59 -28.87
CA GLY A 45 11.58 -25.27 -27.60
C GLY A 45 12.98 -25.90 -27.51
N GLU A 46 13.64 -25.76 -26.38
CA GLU A 46 14.89 -26.46 -26.06
C GLU A 46 14.97 -26.70 -24.56
N SER A 47 15.06 -27.95 -24.12
CA SER A 47 15.32 -28.31 -22.71
C SER A 47 14.40 -27.58 -21.70
N MET A 48 13.08 -27.57 -21.97
CA MET A 48 12.07 -26.87 -21.15
C MET A 48 12.20 -25.33 -21.13
N LYS A 49 12.79 -24.76 -22.18
CA LYS A 49 12.95 -23.32 -22.43
C LYS A 49 12.40 -22.96 -23.79
N THR A 50 12.02 -21.70 -23.97
CA THR A 50 11.73 -21.12 -25.28
C THR A 50 12.92 -20.25 -25.68
N VAL A 51 13.58 -20.57 -26.79
CA VAL A 51 14.81 -19.91 -27.23
C VAL A 51 14.69 -19.33 -28.64
N GLY A 52 15.39 -18.24 -28.89
CA GLY A 52 15.48 -17.59 -30.20
C GLY A 52 16.89 -17.04 -30.45
N SER A 53 17.32 -17.04 -31.71
CA SER A 53 18.58 -16.45 -32.16
C SER A 53 18.29 -15.58 -33.37
N PHE A 54 18.78 -14.34 -33.35
CA PHE A 54 18.50 -13.35 -34.38
C PHE A 54 19.59 -12.27 -34.43
N SER A 55 19.68 -11.58 -35.57
CA SER A 55 20.48 -10.37 -35.75
C SER A 55 19.54 -9.16 -35.79
N ILE A 56 20.03 -8.00 -35.35
CA ILE A 56 19.32 -6.73 -35.48
C ILE A 56 20.29 -5.72 -36.06
N GLY A 57 19.86 -5.00 -37.09
CA GLY A 57 20.59 -3.89 -37.69
C GLY A 57 20.32 -2.56 -37.00
N GLU A 58 21.02 -1.53 -37.44
CA GLU A 58 20.72 -0.15 -37.05
C GLU A 58 19.28 0.21 -37.50
N ALA A 59 18.54 0.90 -36.64
CA ALA A 59 17.13 1.28 -36.83
C ALA A 59 16.10 0.12 -36.96
N GLU A 60 16.52 -1.15 -37.00
CA GLU A 60 15.60 -2.29 -36.92
C GLU A 60 15.00 -2.43 -35.50
N ARG A 61 13.77 -2.91 -35.44
CA ARG A 61 13.05 -3.16 -34.19
C ARG A 61 12.55 -4.60 -34.17
N VAL A 62 12.73 -5.26 -33.04
CA VAL A 62 12.25 -6.62 -32.79
C VAL A 62 11.41 -6.60 -31.53
N ALA A 63 10.19 -7.12 -31.61
CA ALA A 63 9.29 -7.16 -30.46
C ALA A 63 9.17 -8.56 -29.84
N PHE A 64 9.03 -8.57 -28.53
CA PHE A 64 8.55 -9.72 -27.74
C PHE A 64 7.37 -9.23 -26.92
N VAL A 65 6.19 -9.77 -27.18
CA VAL A 65 4.96 -9.43 -26.44
C VAL A 65 4.58 -10.64 -25.61
N LEU A 66 4.60 -10.46 -24.28
CA LEU A 66 4.22 -11.48 -23.31
C LEU A 66 2.90 -11.07 -22.65
N THR A 67 1.83 -11.79 -22.95
CA THR A 67 0.51 -11.58 -22.35
C THR A 67 0.28 -12.62 -21.25
N HIS A 68 -0.26 -12.19 -20.10
CA HIS A 68 -0.77 -13.08 -19.07
C HIS A 68 -2.30 -13.05 -19.07
N GLN A 69 -2.93 -14.22 -19.07
CA GLN A 69 -4.39 -14.35 -19.02
C GLN A 69 -4.81 -15.60 -18.26
N THR A 70 -6.12 -15.71 -18.01
CA THR A 70 -6.69 -16.92 -17.44
C THR A 70 -6.77 -18.03 -18.47
N SER A 71 -6.33 -19.24 -18.12
CA SER A 71 -6.11 -20.35 -19.06
C SER A 71 -7.36 -20.94 -19.71
N TYR A 72 -8.54 -20.72 -19.11
CA TYR A 72 -9.82 -21.19 -19.64
C TYR A 72 -10.56 -20.14 -20.49
N GLN A 73 -9.91 -19.00 -20.76
CA GLN A 73 -10.39 -18.01 -21.73
C GLN A 73 -9.78 -18.29 -23.09
N ASP A 74 -10.47 -17.86 -24.16
CA ASP A 74 -9.89 -17.89 -25.49
C ASP A 74 -8.56 -17.11 -25.54
N PRO A 75 -7.55 -17.56 -26.30
CA PRO A 75 -6.29 -16.85 -26.41
C PRO A 75 -6.49 -15.40 -26.87
N ALA A 76 -5.96 -14.44 -26.11
CA ALA A 76 -6.03 -13.03 -26.47
C ALA A 76 -5.43 -12.80 -27.86
N GLU A 77 -6.07 -11.91 -28.63
CA GLU A 77 -5.63 -11.55 -29.97
C GLU A 77 -4.24 -10.90 -29.97
N ARG A 78 -3.59 -10.91 -31.13
CA ARG A 78 -2.29 -10.26 -31.30
C ARG A 78 -2.45 -8.75 -31.31
N GLU A 79 -1.89 -8.08 -30.31
CA GLU A 79 -1.75 -6.62 -30.31
C GLU A 79 -0.46 -6.17 -31.02
N ASN A 80 -0.50 -5.01 -31.68
CA ASN A 80 0.66 -4.38 -32.29
C ASN A 80 1.56 -3.76 -31.20
N SER A 81 2.83 -4.17 -31.14
CA SER A 81 3.78 -3.74 -30.11
C SER A 81 4.09 -2.23 -30.14
N ALA A 82 4.12 -1.61 -31.32
CA ALA A 82 4.30 -0.17 -31.43
C ALA A 82 3.10 0.58 -30.85
N HIS A 83 1.89 0.12 -31.15
CA HIS A 83 0.68 0.70 -30.57
C HIS A 83 0.62 0.52 -29.03
N LEU A 84 1.06 -0.64 -28.51
CA LEU A 84 1.17 -0.86 -27.06
C LEU A 84 2.13 0.15 -26.39
N LEU A 85 3.29 0.41 -27.02
CA LEU A 85 4.27 1.38 -26.53
C LEU A 85 3.71 2.80 -26.59
N ASP A 86 3.16 3.21 -27.73
CA ASP A 86 2.61 4.55 -27.93
C ASP A 86 1.47 4.85 -26.94
N ARG A 87 0.59 3.87 -26.70
CA ARG A 87 -0.49 3.98 -25.70
C ARG A 87 0.07 4.16 -24.28
N THR A 88 1.12 3.40 -23.95
CA THR A 88 1.77 3.47 -22.63
C THR A 88 2.48 4.82 -22.43
N GLU A 89 3.22 5.29 -23.41
CA GLU A 89 3.89 6.59 -23.36
C GLU A 89 2.89 7.74 -23.29
N SER A 90 1.85 7.70 -24.11
CA SER A 90 0.81 8.73 -24.14
C SER A 90 0.11 8.83 -22.80
N PHE A 91 -0.25 7.70 -22.19
CA PHE A 91 -0.84 7.67 -20.84
C PHE A 91 0.07 8.33 -19.81
N TRP A 92 1.35 7.96 -19.75
CA TRP A 92 2.25 8.52 -18.75
C TRP A 92 2.57 9.98 -18.99
N ARG A 93 2.71 10.42 -20.24
CA ARG A 93 2.92 11.84 -20.60
C ARG A 93 1.70 12.68 -20.22
N ASP A 94 0.51 12.24 -20.58
CA ASP A 94 -0.74 12.91 -20.21
C ASP A 94 -0.91 12.97 -18.68
N TRP A 95 -0.79 11.83 -18.02
CA TRP A 95 -0.92 11.75 -16.56
C TRP A 95 0.08 12.67 -15.84
N SER A 96 1.36 12.60 -16.22
CA SER A 96 2.45 13.36 -15.58
C SER A 96 2.41 14.86 -15.86
N SER A 97 1.78 15.29 -16.97
CA SER A 97 1.65 16.71 -17.34
C SER A 97 0.84 17.53 -16.33
N ARG A 98 0.07 16.87 -15.46
CA ARG A 98 -0.76 17.48 -14.42
C ARG A 98 0.02 17.85 -13.16
N CYS A 99 1.25 17.34 -13.01
CA CYS A 99 2.05 17.57 -11.81
C CYS A 99 2.36 19.06 -11.64
N GLU A 100 2.02 19.61 -10.48
CA GLU A 100 2.43 20.96 -10.13
C GLU A 100 3.95 21.04 -9.95
N ALA A 101 4.54 22.22 -10.24
CA ALA A 101 5.97 22.43 -10.10
C ALA A 101 6.35 22.52 -8.61
N ALA A 102 7.29 21.68 -8.18
CA ALA A 102 7.84 21.64 -6.82
C ALA A 102 9.18 22.38 -6.70
N GLY A 103 9.35 23.47 -7.48
CA GLY A 103 10.59 24.24 -7.55
C GLY A 103 11.79 23.40 -7.99
N PRO A 104 12.96 23.47 -7.31
CA PRO A 104 14.17 22.76 -7.72
C PRO A 104 14.06 21.23 -7.61
N TYR A 105 13.04 20.71 -6.93
CA TYR A 105 12.81 19.27 -6.74
C TYR A 105 11.73 18.69 -7.66
N SER A 106 11.28 19.44 -8.67
CA SER A 106 10.16 19.04 -9.54
C SER A 106 10.38 17.67 -10.20
N GLU A 107 11.60 17.36 -10.65
CA GLU A 107 11.90 16.07 -11.28
C GLU A 107 11.81 14.90 -10.28
N GLN A 108 12.34 15.09 -9.07
CA GLN A 108 12.31 14.10 -8.00
C GLN A 108 10.88 13.85 -7.52
N VAL A 109 10.09 14.92 -7.33
CA VAL A 109 8.68 14.82 -6.98
C VAL A 109 7.91 14.08 -8.06
N LEU A 110 8.10 14.45 -9.34
CA LEU A 110 7.43 13.78 -10.44
C LEU A 110 7.78 12.30 -10.51
N ARG A 111 9.07 11.95 -10.36
CA ARG A 111 9.52 10.56 -10.34
C ARG A 111 8.88 9.76 -9.21
N SER A 112 8.80 10.33 -8.02
CA SER A 112 8.14 9.70 -6.86
C SER A 112 6.65 9.49 -7.12
N LEU A 113 5.95 10.50 -7.67
CA LEU A 113 4.53 10.40 -7.99
C LEU A 113 4.26 9.33 -9.06
N ILE A 114 5.12 9.22 -10.09
CA ILE A 114 5.05 8.14 -11.09
C ILE A 114 5.17 6.77 -10.41
N THR A 115 6.12 6.60 -9.49
CA THR A 115 6.28 5.35 -8.74
C THR A 115 5.02 5.01 -7.93
N LEU A 116 4.50 5.97 -7.16
CA LEU A 116 3.28 5.80 -6.37
C LEU A 116 2.07 5.45 -7.25
N LYS A 117 1.94 6.10 -8.42
CA LYS A 117 0.90 5.77 -9.40
C LYS A 117 1.06 4.35 -9.94
N ALA A 118 2.28 3.90 -10.21
CA ALA A 118 2.54 2.55 -10.71
C ALA A 118 2.23 1.45 -9.67
N LEU A 119 2.21 1.78 -8.37
CA LEU A 119 1.77 0.88 -7.29
C LEU A 119 0.24 0.79 -7.15
N THR A 120 -0.52 1.58 -7.93
CA THR A 120 -1.98 1.55 -7.90
C THR A 120 -2.52 0.48 -8.84
N PHE A 121 -3.29 -0.47 -8.31
CA PHE A 121 -4.03 -1.44 -9.10
C PHE A 121 -5.27 -0.78 -9.73
N GLY A 122 -5.09 -0.29 -10.96
CA GLY A 122 -6.09 0.47 -11.73
C GLY A 122 -7.52 -0.08 -11.70
N PRO A 123 -7.76 -1.40 -11.84
CA PRO A 123 -9.12 -1.95 -11.86
C PRO A 123 -9.91 -1.75 -10.57
N SER A 124 -9.26 -1.78 -9.41
CA SER A 124 -9.96 -1.72 -8.12
C SER A 124 -9.74 -0.40 -7.39
N GLY A 125 -8.59 0.27 -7.59
CA GLY A 125 -8.11 1.41 -6.81
C GLY A 125 -7.21 1.05 -5.61
N GLY A 126 -6.97 -0.23 -5.34
CA GLY A 126 -6.07 -0.66 -4.26
C GLY A 126 -4.62 -0.29 -4.56
N ILE A 127 -3.87 0.16 -3.55
CA ILE A 127 -2.49 0.65 -3.71
C ILE A 127 -1.58 -0.25 -2.90
N VAL A 128 -0.64 -0.96 -3.55
CA VAL A 128 0.29 -1.83 -2.81
C VAL A 128 1.36 -1.01 -2.10
N ALA A 129 1.83 -1.48 -0.94
CA ALA A 129 2.93 -0.85 -0.22
C ALA A 129 4.23 -0.90 -1.05
N ALA A 130 4.50 -2.04 -1.72
CA ALA A 130 5.54 -2.14 -2.73
C ALA A 130 5.24 -3.26 -3.76
N ALA A 131 5.79 -3.13 -4.97
CA ALA A 131 5.69 -4.15 -6.02
C ALA A 131 6.68 -5.32 -5.83
N THR A 132 7.01 -5.65 -4.58
CA THR A 132 8.05 -6.63 -4.23
C THR A 132 7.56 -7.58 -3.14
N THR A 133 8.06 -8.81 -3.20
CA THR A 133 7.95 -9.77 -2.11
C THR A 133 9.31 -10.29 -1.73
N SER A 134 9.53 -10.51 -0.43
CA SER A 134 10.74 -11.12 0.13
C SER A 134 12.05 -10.41 -0.19
N LEU A 135 11.99 -9.11 -0.49
CA LEU A 135 13.20 -8.31 -0.55
C LEU A 135 13.65 -8.04 0.89
N PRO A 136 14.92 -8.31 1.25
CA PRO A 136 15.36 -8.23 2.63
C PRO A 136 15.56 -6.78 3.09
N GLU A 137 15.09 -6.45 4.29
CA GLU A 137 15.43 -5.16 4.96
C GLU A 137 16.96 -5.02 5.15
N GLN A 138 17.62 -6.14 5.39
CA GLN A 138 19.07 -6.26 5.48
C GLN A 138 19.49 -7.55 4.77
N ILE A 139 20.45 -7.48 3.85
CA ILE A 139 20.96 -8.67 3.13
C ILE A 139 21.38 -9.75 4.14
N GLY A 140 20.89 -10.98 3.93
CA GLY A 140 21.09 -12.14 4.82
C GLY A 140 20.21 -12.14 6.07
N GLY A 141 19.44 -11.09 6.32
CA GLY A 141 18.52 -10.96 7.44
C GLY A 141 17.21 -11.72 7.25
N PRO A 142 16.46 -11.94 8.35
CA PRO A 142 15.22 -12.72 8.31
C PRO A 142 13.98 -11.90 8.00
N ARG A 143 14.08 -10.58 7.86
CA ARG A 143 12.96 -9.64 7.64
C ARG A 143 12.73 -9.39 6.15
N ASN A 144 12.09 -10.39 5.54
CA ASN A 144 11.85 -10.46 4.10
C ASN A 144 10.34 -10.66 3.93
N TRP A 145 9.60 -9.56 3.84
CA TRP A 145 8.13 -9.58 3.84
C TRP A 145 7.55 -9.46 2.45
N ASP A 146 6.30 -9.91 2.28
CA ASP A 146 5.52 -9.64 1.08
C ASP A 146 4.80 -8.29 1.22
N TYR A 147 5.19 -7.32 0.40
CA TYR A 147 4.66 -5.95 0.42
C TYR A 147 3.63 -5.69 -0.68
N ARG A 148 3.23 -6.73 -1.43
CA ARG A 148 2.28 -6.62 -2.56
C ARG A 148 0.81 -6.50 -2.12
N PHE A 149 0.58 -6.05 -0.89
CA PHE A 149 -0.75 -5.83 -0.32
C PHE A 149 -1.00 -4.34 -0.10
N CYS A 150 -2.28 -3.97 -0.04
CA CYS A 150 -2.70 -2.62 0.26
C CYS A 150 -2.81 -2.47 1.78
N TRP A 151 -1.75 -1.98 2.41
CA TRP A 151 -1.84 -1.44 3.77
C TRP A 151 -2.67 -0.16 3.75
N VAL A 152 -3.60 -0.05 4.67
CA VAL A 152 -4.42 1.15 4.81
C VAL A 152 -3.52 2.35 5.12
N ARG A 153 -2.51 2.16 6.00
CA ARG A 153 -1.48 3.15 6.29
C ARG A 153 -0.76 3.66 5.04
N ASP A 154 -0.04 2.78 4.36
CA ASP A 154 0.81 3.12 3.23
C ASP A 154 0.00 3.75 2.08
N ALA A 155 -1.22 3.26 1.87
CA ALA A 155 -2.14 3.84 0.91
C ALA A 155 -2.58 5.26 1.32
N THR A 156 -2.87 5.51 2.60
CA THR A 156 -3.23 6.87 3.07
C THR A 156 -2.08 7.86 2.85
N LEU A 157 -0.85 7.48 3.17
CA LEU A 157 0.35 8.31 2.91
C LEU A 157 0.57 8.56 1.41
N THR A 158 0.38 7.53 0.59
CA THR A 158 0.45 7.64 -0.88
C THR A 158 -0.57 8.65 -1.40
N LEU A 159 -1.80 8.61 -0.88
CA LEU A 159 -2.85 9.53 -1.28
C LEU A 159 -2.58 10.96 -0.84
N LEU A 160 -2.05 11.17 0.36
CA LEU A 160 -1.65 12.51 0.80
C LEU A 160 -0.61 13.11 -0.15
N ALA A 161 0.39 12.32 -0.57
CA ALA A 161 1.39 12.75 -1.54
C ALA A 161 0.78 13.05 -2.92
N LEU A 162 -0.10 12.17 -3.43
CA LEU A 162 -0.78 12.36 -4.72
C LEU A 162 -1.69 13.61 -4.71
N MET A 163 -2.51 13.78 -3.67
CA MET A 163 -3.37 14.96 -3.52
C MET A 163 -2.55 16.25 -3.38
N GLY A 164 -1.43 16.21 -2.66
CA GLY A 164 -0.49 17.33 -2.58
C GLY A 164 0.15 17.70 -3.93
N GLY A 165 0.19 16.77 -4.88
CA GLY A 165 0.62 17.00 -6.27
C GLY A 165 -0.51 17.27 -7.27
N GLY A 166 -1.76 17.43 -6.80
CA GLY A 166 -2.94 17.70 -7.65
C GLY A 166 -3.69 16.47 -8.17
N TYR A 167 -3.34 15.26 -7.72
CA TYR A 167 -3.89 13.99 -8.22
C TYR A 167 -5.02 13.45 -7.33
N TYR A 168 -6.27 13.79 -7.67
CA TYR A 168 -7.46 13.43 -6.87
C TYR A 168 -8.25 12.20 -7.39
N ASP A 169 -7.99 11.76 -8.61
CA ASP A 169 -8.69 10.59 -9.17
C ASP A 169 -8.29 9.31 -8.45
N GLU A 170 -7.02 9.19 -8.06
CA GLU A 170 -6.48 8.10 -7.27
C GLU A 170 -7.12 8.06 -5.87
N ALA A 171 -7.31 9.22 -5.23
CA ALA A 171 -8.01 9.31 -3.94
C ALA A 171 -9.48 8.88 -4.05
N ARG A 172 -10.15 9.23 -5.15
CA ARG A 172 -11.52 8.76 -5.43
C ARG A 172 -11.58 7.23 -5.57
N ALA A 173 -10.69 6.67 -6.41
CA ALA A 173 -10.64 5.24 -6.67
C ALA A 173 -10.33 4.45 -5.40
N TRP A 174 -9.36 4.91 -4.60
CA TRP A 174 -9.01 4.26 -3.34
C TRP A 174 -10.10 4.38 -2.29
N ARG A 175 -10.79 5.53 -2.15
CA ARG A 175 -11.95 5.64 -1.24
C ARG A 175 -13.02 4.61 -1.59
N ASP A 176 -13.32 4.47 -2.88
CA ASP A 176 -14.33 3.52 -3.35
C ASP A 176 -13.86 2.07 -3.14
N TRP A 177 -12.56 1.79 -3.29
CA TRP A 177 -11.93 0.53 -2.91
C TRP A 177 -12.08 0.24 -1.42
N LEU A 178 -11.70 1.20 -0.57
CA LEU A 178 -11.70 1.09 0.89
C LEU A 178 -13.08 0.73 1.39
N VAL A 179 -14.12 1.46 0.96
CA VAL A 179 -15.51 1.20 1.35
C VAL A 179 -15.94 -0.24 1.02
N ARG A 180 -15.42 -0.83 -0.07
CA ARG A 180 -15.69 -2.24 -0.41
C ARG A 180 -14.84 -3.19 0.42
N ALA A 181 -13.56 -2.91 0.62
CA ALA A 181 -12.62 -3.75 1.36
C ALA A 181 -13.00 -3.87 2.85
N VAL A 182 -13.35 -2.75 3.48
CA VAL A 182 -13.75 -2.70 4.90
C VAL A 182 -15.24 -2.94 5.11
N ALA A 183 -16.02 -3.15 4.04
CA ALA A 183 -17.42 -3.51 4.17
C ALA A 183 -17.57 -4.75 5.07
N GLY A 184 -18.66 -4.76 5.85
CA GLY A 184 -18.93 -5.79 6.85
C GLY A 184 -18.90 -5.22 8.27
N SER A 185 -18.43 -6.02 9.22
CA SER A 185 -18.36 -5.67 10.63
C SER A 185 -17.12 -4.79 10.90
N PRO A 186 -17.26 -3.64 11.59
CA PRO A 186 -16.13 -2.81 12.02
C PRO A 186 -15.08 -3.56 12.85
N GLN A 187 -15.50 -4.57 13.60
CA GLN A 187 -14.63 -5.43 14.42
C GLN A 187 -13.67 -6.29 13.59
N GLN A 188 -13.92 -6.37 12.28
CA GLN A 188 -13.11 -7.13 11.35
C GLN A 188 -12.24 -6.22 10.48
N LEU A 189 -12.05 -4.95 10.83
CA LEU A 189 -11.08 -4.11 10.13
C LEU A 189 -9.70 -4.76 10.19
N GLN A 190 -9.04 -4.85 9.04
CA GLN A 190 -7.66 -5.32 8.94
C GLN A 190 -6.78 -4.16 8.54
N ILE A 191 -5.51 -4.26 8.90
CA ILE A 191 -4.50 -3.24 8.57
C ILE A 191 -4.13 -3.25 7.08
N MET A 192 -4.35 -4.38 6.41
CA MET A 192 -4.01 -4.59 5.02
C MET A 192 -4.96 -5.58 4.34
N TYR A 193 -5.04 -5.46 3.02
CA TYR A 193 -5.88 -6.29 2.15
C TYR A 193 -5.16 -6.60 0.84
N ALA A 194 -5.59 -7.64 0.14
CA ALA A 194 -5.19 -7.80 -1.27
C ALA A 194 -5.74 -6.67 -2.12
N VAL A 195 -5.17 -6.49 -3.32
CA VAL A 195 -5.50 -5.35 -4.19
C VAL A 195 -6.98 -5.27 -4.58
N THR A 196 -7.77 -6.36 -4.50
CA THR A 196 -9.23 -6.30 -4.74
C THR A 196 -10.08 -6.31 -3.47
N GLY A 197 -9.45 -6.32 -2.29
CA GLY A 197 -10.10 -6.28 -0.98
C GLY A 197 -10.17 -7.65 -0.28
N GLU A 198 -9.53 -8.68 -0.81
CA GLU A 198 -9.49 -10.00 -0.15
C GLU A 198 -8.76 -9.92 1.19
N ARG A 199 -9.31 -10.65 2.16
CA ARG A 199 -8.95 -10.58 3.59
C ARG A 199 -7.93 -11.62 4.04
N ARG A 200 -7.82 -12.72 3.30
CA ARG A 200 -6.96 -13.86 3.65
C ARG A 200 -5.61 -13.69 2.98
N LEU A 201 -4.59 -13.37 3.77
CA LEU A 201 -3.22 -13.11 3.28
C LEU A 201 -2.22 -14.08 3.94
N THR A 202 -2.61 -15.35 4.04
CA THR A 202 -1.86 -16.40 4.73
C THR A 202 -0.38 -16.37 4.36
N GLU A 203 0.46 -16.13 5.37
CA GLU A 203 1.91 -16.15 5.22
C GLU A 203 2.42 -17.60 5.16
N TRP A 204 3.29 -17.89 4.19
CA TRP A 204 4.01 -19.16 4.10
C TRP A 204 5.39 -18.94 3.46
N GLU A 205 6.31 -19.87 3.72
CA GLU A 205 7.69 -19.79 3.23
C GLU A 205 7.89 -20.65 1.97
N VAL A 206 8.70 -20.15 1.02
CA VAL A 206 9.06 -20.82 -0.23
C VAL A 206 10.46 -21.44 -0.11
N PRO A 207 10.62 -22.69 0.34
CA PRO A 207 11.92 -23.24 0.76
C PRO A 207 12.87 -23.53 -0.42
N TRP A 208 12.35 -23.65 -1.64
CA TRP A 208 13.15 -23.95 -2.84
C TRP A 208 13.74 -22.70 -3.49
N LEU A 209 13.34 -21.50 -3.10
CA LEU A 209 13.94 -20.26 -3.59
C LEU A 209 15.10 -19.85 -2.67
N SER A 210 16.22 -19.44 -3.28
CA SER A 210 17.37 -18.91 -2.53
C SER A 210 17.08 -17.55 -1.89
N GLY A 211 16.13 -16.80 -2.47
CA GLY A 211 15.87 -15.41 -2.10
C GLY A 211 16.87 -14.43 -2.73
N TYR A 212 16.56 -13.14 -2.62
CA TYR A 212 17.41 -12.09 -3.17
C TYR A 212 18.76 -12.06 -2.42
N GLU A 213 19.87 -12.11 -3.15
CA GLU A 213 21.22 -12.21 -2.58
C GLU A 213 21.34 -13.35 -1.54
N ASN A 214 20.65 -14.48 -1.78
CA ASN A 214 20.55 -15.64 -0.89
C ASN A 214 19.92 -15.35 0.50
N SER A 215 19.17 -14.26 0.62
CA SER A 215 18.50 -13.88 1.86
C SER A 215 17.24 -14.72 2.09
N ARG A 216 17.19 -15.39 3.24
CA ARG A 216 16.09 -16.30 3.62
C ARG A 216 15.44 -15.85 4.94
N PRO A 217 14.16 -16.22 5.15
CA PRO A 217 13.30 -16.99 4.24
C PRO A 217 12.70 -16.14 3.13
N VAL A 218 12.17 -16.80 2.10
CA VAL A 218 11.28 -16.18 1.09
C VAL A 218 9.86 -16.40 1.56
N ARG A 219 9.09 -15.34 1.79
CA ARG A 219 7.71 -15.36 2.28
C ARG A 219 6.72 -14.88 1.23
N ILE A 220 5.59 -15.56 1.15
CA ILE A 220 4.42 -15.15 0.38
C ILE A 220 3.26 -14.97 1.33
N GLY A 221 2.51 -13.89 1.19
CA GLY A 221 1.54 -13.49 2.22
C GLY A 221 2.20 -12.69 3.34
N ASN A 222 1.39 -12.21 4.28
CA ASN A 222 1.88 -11.41 5.39
C ASN A 222 1.04 -11.63 6.64
N ALA A 223 1.67 -12.13 7.70
CA ALA A 223 0.99 -12.50 8.93
C ALA A 223 0.41 -11.31 9.71
N ALA A 224 0.83 -10.07 9.43
CA ALA A 224 0.29 -8.91 10.12
C ALA A 224 -1.19 -8.64 9.78
N HIS A 225 -1.77 -9.34 8.78
CA HIS A 225 -3.18 -9.17 8.40
C HIS A 225 -4.18 -9.56 9.52
N THR A 226 -3.72 -10.26 10.56
CA THR A 226 -4.52 -10.63 11.74
C THR A 226 -4.27 -9.74 12.96
N GLN A 227 -3.35 -8.78 12.88
CA GLN A 227 -3.00 -7.92 14.01
C GLN A 227 -4.06 -6.86 14.27
N LEU A 228 -4.17 -6.45 15.53
CA LEU A 228 -4.85 -5.22 15.90
C LEU A 228 -3.86 -4.06 15.80
N GLN A 229 -4.20 -3.02 15.03
CA GLN A 229 -3.45 -1.77 15.04
C GLN A 229 -4.47 -0.65 15.14
N LEU A 230 -4.39 0.14 16.21
CA LEU A 230 -5.35 1.22 16.46
C LEU A 230 -5.02 2.46 15.63
N ASP A 231 -3.78 2.61 15.17
CA ASP A 231 -3.36 3.73 14.34
C ASP A 231 -4.08 3.81 12.99
N VAL A 232 -4.46 2.66 12.43
CA VAL A 232 -5.15 2.57 11.15
C VAL A 232 -6.45 3.40 11.09
N TYR A 233 -7.13 3.54 12.23
CA TYR A 233 -8.35 4.35 12.32
C TYR A 233 -8.04 5.83 12.11
N GLY A 234 -6.97 6.34 12.74
CA GLY A 234 -6.53 7.71 12.59
C GLY A 234 -6.11 8.02 11.15
N GLU A 235 -5.33 7.13 10.56
CA GLU A 235 -4.80 7.27 9.19
C GLU A 235 -5.92 7.32 8.16
N LEU A 236 -6.88 6.39 8.28
CA LEU A 236 -8.05 6.34 7.43
C LEU A 236 -8.88 7.61 7.53
N MET A 237 -9.15 8.08 8.75
CA MET A 237 -9.95 9.29 8.96
C MET A 237 -9.24 10.55 8.48
N ASP A 238 -7.92 10.63 8.66
CA ASP A 238 -7.10 11.74 8.18
C ASP A 238 -7.07 11.81 6.65
N ALA A 239 -6.79 10.71 5.95
CA ALA A 239 -6.82 10.71 4.49
C ALA A 239 -8.20 11.11 3.92
N LEU A 240 -9.29 10.58 4.50
CA LEU A 240 -10.64 10.93 4.06
C LEU A 240 -11.00 12.39 4.38
N TYR A 241 -10.50 12.94 5.49
CA TYR A 241 -10.65 14.36 5.81
C TYR A 241 -9.86 15.25 4.84
N GLN A 242 -8.59 14.93 4.56
CA GLN A 242 -7.77 15.69 3.61
C GLN A 242 -8.35 15.62 2.20
N ALA A 243 -8.91 14.47 1.80
CA ALA A 243 -9.63 14.36 0.54
C ALA A 243 -10.85 15.30 0.45
N ARG A 244 -11.62 15.46 1.55
CA ARG A 244 -12.71 16.46 1.61
C ARG A 244 -12.18 17.88 1.51
N ARG A 245 -11.08 18.20 2.22
CA ARG A 245 -10.43 19.52 2.11
C ARG A 245 -9.97 19.83 0.69
N GLY A 246 -9.54 18.81 -0.05
CA GLY A 246 -9.20 18.91 -1.47
C GLY A 246 -10.40 18.93 -2.43
N GLY A 247 -11.64 19.01 -1.92
CA GLY A 247 -12.84 19.11 -2.75
C GLY A 247 -13.39 17.79 -3.28
N LEU A 248 -12.93 16.63 -2.77
CA LEU A 248 -13.49 15.35 -3.17
C LEU A 248 -14.98 15.26 -2.73
N PRO A 249 -15.91 14.93 -3.64
CA PRO A 249 -17.33 14.91 -3.32
C PRO A 249 -17.70 13.97 -2.17
N GLU A 250 -18.73 14.36 -1.42
CA GLU A 250 -19.29 13.54 -0.34
C GLU A 250 -19.70 12.15 -0.86
N ASN A 251 -19.42 11.13 -0.07
CA ASN A 251 -19.95 9.79 -0.26
C ASN A 251 -20.64 9.33 1.03
N LYS A 252 -21.97 9.26 1.01
CA LYS A 252 -22.79 8.88 2.17
C LYS A 252 -22.42 7.50 2.75
N ARG A 253 -22.08 6.53 1.88
CA ARG A 253 -21.65 5.20 2.33
C ARG A 253 -20.29 5.27 3.02
N ALA A 254 -19.34 6.01 2.47
CA ALA A 254 -18.04 6.22 3.09
C ALA A 254 -18.17 6.90 4.45
N TRP A 255 -19.09 7.85 4.61
CA TRP A 255 -19.35 8.49 5.90
C TRP A 255 -19.98 7.54 6.92
N ALA A 256 -20.99 6.75 6.52
CA ALA A 256 -21.60 5.75 7.39
C ALA A 256 -20.56 4.73 7.89
N VAL A 257 -19.64 4.29 7.02
CA VAL A 257 -18.51 3.44 7.40
C VAL A 257 -17.62 4.14 8.44
N GLN A 258 -17.26 5.41 8.24
CA GLN A 258 -16.46 6.15 9.22
C GLN A 258 -17.16 6.24 10.58
N CYS A 259 -18.45 6.56 10.63
CA CYS A 259 -19.20 6.60 11.89
C CYS A 259 -19.20 5.23 12.60
N ALA A 260 -19.39 4.14 11.86
CA ALA A 260 -19.36 2.79 12.43
C ALA A 260 -17.97 2.39 12.94
N LEU A 261 -16.90 2.82 12.26
CA LEU A 261 -15.52 2.62 12.71
C LEU A 261 -15.22 3.41 13.98
N LEU A 262 -15.69 4.65 14.09
CA LEU A 262 -15.52 5.47 15.31
C LEU A 262 -16.29 4.92 16.50
N ASP A 263 -17.51 4.41 16.27
CA ASP A 263 -18.31 3.74 17.30
C ASP A 263 -17.59 2.49 17.83
N HIS A 264 -16.97 1.71 16.95
CA HIS A 264 -16.14 0.59 17.37
C HIS A 264 -14.87 1.03 18.11
N LEU A 265 -14.13 2.01 17.57
CA LEU A 265 -12.90 2.56 18.16
C LEU A 265 -13.14 3.07 19.59
N LYS A 266 -14.29 3.71 19.84
CA LYS A 266 -14.72 4.14 21.19
C LYS A 266 -14.66 3.00 22.21
N GLY A 267 -14.93 1.77 21.80
CA GLY A 267 -14.91 0.59 22.67
C GLY A 267 -13.53 -0.06 22.85
N ILE A 268 -12.58 0.19 21.95
CA ILE A 268 -11.30 -0.55 21.93
C ILE A 268 -10.05 0.32 22.06
N TRP A 269 -10.16 1.65 22.02
CA TRP A 269 -8.97 2.52 21.98
C TRP A 269 -8.06 2.36 23.21
N THR A 270 -8.56 1.84 24.33
CA THR A 270 -7.77 1.56 25.54
C THR A 270 -7.04 0.20 25.50
N GLU A 271 -7.31 -0.66 24.53
CA GLU A 271 -6.67 -1.98 24.40
C GLU A 271 -5.23 -1.86 23.90
N PRO A 272 -4.31 -2.74 24.32
CA PRO A 272 -3.00 -2.82 23.68
C PRO A 272 -3.12 -3.28 22.22
N ASP A 273 -2.21 -2.84 21.37
CA ASP A 273 -2.18 -3.16 19.93
C ASP A 273 -0.73 -3.42 19.47
N GLU A 274 -0.53 -3.76 18.20
CA GLU A 274 0.78 -4.16 17.65
C GLU A 274 1.61 -3.00 17.11
N GLY A 275 1.05 -1.78 17.11
CA GLY A 275 1.69 -0.53 16.73
C GLY A 275 2.06 -0.42 15.25
N ILE A 276 2.44 0.78 14.83
CA ILE A 276 2.80 1.12 13.44
C ILE A 276 3.96 0.26 12.88
N TRP A 277 4.88 -0.18 13.74
CA TRP A 277 6.05 -0.97 13.37
C TRP A 277 5.80 -2.49 13.37
N GLU A 278 4.57 -2.93 13.64
CA GLU A 278 4.13 -4.32 13.57
C GLU A 278 5.05 -5.26 14.38
N VAL A 279 5.51 -4.78 15.53
CA VAL A 279 6.60 -5.44 16.25
C VAL A 279 6.15 -6.82 16.71
N ARG A 280 6.96 -7.85 16.43
CA ARG A 280 6.69 -9.23 16.87
C ARG A 280 6.87 -9.44 18.39
N GLY A 281 6.98 -8.37 19.17
CA GLY A 281 7.05 -8.38 20.64
C GLY A 281 5.68 -8.49 21.33
N GLY A 282 4.60 -8.53 20.55
CA GLY A 282 3.22 -8.62 21.05
C GLY A 282 2.58 -7.25 21.30
N ALA A 283 1.28 -7.28 21.60
CA ALA A 283 0.48 -6.08 21.77
C ALA A 283 0.88 -5.28 23.03
N LYS A 284 1.01 -3.96 22.89
CA LYS A 284 1.37 -3.01 23.96
C LYS A 284 0.57 -1.71 23.85
N GLN A 285 0.70 -0.84 24.85
CA GLN A 285 0.11 0.50 24.83
C GLN A 285 1.02 1.47 24.06
N PHE A 286 1.01 1.39 22.73
CA PHE A 286 1.85 2.25 21.88
C PHE A 286 1.32 3.68 21.86
N THR A 287 2.18 4.65 22.17
CA THR A 287 1.82 6.08 22.24
C THR A 287 1.33 6.59 20.88
N TYR A 288 1.98 6.17 19.78
CA TYR A 288 1.56 6.55 18.43
C TYR A 288 0.14 6.05 18.10
N SER A 289 -0.17 4.80 18.45
CA SER A 289 -1.50 4.21 18.24
C SER A 289 -2.60 4.98 18.98
N LYS A 290 -2.36 5.41 20.23
CA LYS A 290 -3.31 6.22 20.99
C LYS A 290 -3.46 7.63 20.44
N MET A 291 -2.35 8.24 20.01
CA MET A 291 -2.38 9.52 19.30
C MET A 291 -3.21 9.42 18.01
N MET A 292 -3.08 8.34 17.25
CA MET A 292 -3.85 8.15 16.03
C MET A 292 -5.33 7.82 16.29
N ALA A 293 -5.67 7.16 17.40
CA ALA A 293 -7.05 7.07 17.87
C ALA A 293 -7.64 8.47 18.16
N TRP A 294 -6.85 9.37 18.77
CA TRP A 294 -7.25 10.78 18.92
C TRP A 294 -7.48 11.48 17.57
N VAL A 295 -6.58 11.24 16.59
CA VAL A 295 -6.71 11.81 15.24
C VAL A 295 -8.03 11.37 14.61
N ALA A 296 -8.44 10.11 14.77
CA ALA A 296 -9.69 9.61 14.23
C ALA A 296 -10.90 10.46 14.67
N PHE A 297 -11.03 10.73 15.98
CA PHE A 297 -12.11 11.56 16.51
C PHE A 297 -11.95 13.05 16.12
N ASP A 298 -10.73 13.58 16.12
CA ASP A 298 -10.46 14.96 15.68
C ASP A 298 -10.94 15.20 14.24
N ARG A 299 -10.64 14.27 13.33
CA ARG A 299 -11.05 14.36 11.93
C ARG A 299 -12.54 14.18 11.74
N ALA A 300 -13.20 13.37 12.56
CA ALA A 300 -14.65 13.26 12.58
C ALA A 300 -15.33 14.58 12.99
N ILE A 301 -14.84 15.21 14.06
CA ILE A 301 -15.33 16.52 14.54
C ILE A 301 -15.13 17.59 13.46
N LYS A 302 -13.91 17.71 12.91
CA LYS A 302 -13.63 18.67 11.84
C LYS A 302 -14.49 18.43 10.60
N SER A 303 -14.71 17.17 10.24
CA SER A 303 -15.60 16.83 9.14
C SER A 303 -17.04 17.30 9.39
N ALA A 304 -17.52 17.19 10.63
CA ALA A 304 -18.84 17.67 11.00
C ALA A 304 -18.93 19.20 11.00
N THR A 305 -17.94 19.89 11.57
CA THR A 305 -17.96 21.35 11.74
C THR A 305 -17.63 22.12 10.47
N GLU A 306 -16.73 21.60 9.63
CA GLU A 306 -16.24 22.29 8.42
C GLU A 306 -17.03 21.90 7.17
N PHE A 307 -17.57 20.67 7.11
CA PHE A 307 -18.23 20.13 5.91
C PHE A 307 -19.69 19.71 6.15
N GLY A 308 -20.24 19.93 7.35
CA GLY A 308 -21.64 19.63 7.66
C GLY A 308 -21.97 18.14 7.76
N MET A 309 -20.95 17.28 7.93
CA MET A 309 -21.14 15.84 8.08
C MET A 309 -21.87 15.53 9.39
N LYS A 310 -22.92 14.69 9.36
CA LYS A 310 -23.75 14.43 10.55
C LYS A 310 -23.16 13.34 11.44
N GLY A 311 -23.13 13.55 12.76
CA GLY A 311 -22.74 12.53 13.74
C GLY A 311 -22.82 13.05 15.18
N PRO A 312 -22.56 12.20 16.18
CA PRO A 312 -22.61 12.55 17.60
C PRO A 312 -21.37 13.37 18.02
N VAL A 313 -21.29 14.63 17.59
CA VAL A 313 -20.12 15.50 17.78
C VAL A 313 -19.72 15.64 19.25
N ASP A 314 -20.69 15.78 20.16
CA ASP A 314 -20.42 15.93 21.60
C ASP A 314 -19.74 14.66 22.17
N GLU A 315 -20.15 13.47 21.73
CA GLU A 315 -19.50 12.22 22.13
C GLU A 315 -18.08 12.12 21.58
N TRP A 316 -17.88 12.50 20.32
CA TRP A 316 -16.54 12.51 19.71
C TRP A 316 -15.61 13.50 20.42
N GLN A 317 -16.11 14.66 20.83
CA GLN A 317 -15.35 15.63 21.61
C GLN A 317 -14.93 15.04 22.98
N ALA A 318 -15.84 14.35 23.67
CA ALA A 318 -15.54 13.68 24.93
C ALA A 318 -14.48 12.58 24.76
N GLN A 319 -14.59 11.74 23.72
CA GLN A 319 -13.57 10.71 23.43
C GLN A 319 -12.21 11.32 23.08
N ARG A 320 -12.19 12.34 22.22
CA ARG A 320 -10.97 13.07 21.86
C ARG A 320 -10.29 13.67 23.09
N ALA A 321 -11.04 14.28 24.01
CA ALA A 321 -10.49 14.84 25.24
C ALA A 321 -9.90 13.74 26.15
N ALA A 322 -10.64 12.64 26.35
CA ALA A 322 -10.17 11.51 27.17
C ALA A 322 -8.87 10.89 26.64
N ILE A 323 -8.77 10.68 25.32
CA ILE A 323 -7.56 10.13 24.70
C ILE A 323 -6.39 11.12 24.81
N HIS A 324 -6.65 12.42 24.59
CA HIS A 324 -5.61 13.45 24.71
C HIS A 324 -4.99 13.46 26.11
N ASP A 325 -5.83 13.46 27.14
CA ASP A 325 -5.38 13.47 28.53
C ASP A 325 -4.63 12.18 28.89
N ASP A 326 -5.09 11.03 28.40
CA ASP A 326 -4.40 9.76 28.60
C ASP A 326 -3.01 9.73 27.95
N VAL A 327 -2.90 10.12 26.68
CA VAL A 327 -1.62 10.17 25.95
C VAL A 327 -0.65 11.16 26.60
N CYS A 328 -1.12 12.34 26.99
CA CYS A 328 -0.30 13.34 27.65
C CYS A 328 0.24 12.87 29.00
N ARG A 329 -0.55 12.07 29.74
CA ARG A 329 -0.21 11.57 31.07
C ARG A 329 0.66 10.31 31.03
N CYS A 330 0.34 9.37 30.14
CA CYS A 330 0.94 8.03 30.11
C CYS A 330 2.05 7.88 29.06
N GLY A 331 1.98 8.65 27.97
CA GLY A 331 2.92 8.57 26.86
C GLY A 331 4.13 9.48 27.00
N TYR A 332 4.10 10.47 27.91
CA TYR A 332 5.21 11.39 28.15
C TYR A 332 5.99 10.99 29.42
N ASP A 333 7.28 10.72 29.26
CA ASP A 333 8.18 10.43 30.37
C ASP A 333 8.83 11.74 30.86
N GLU A 334 8.46 12.19 32.06
CA GLU A 334 9.01 13.40 32.67
C GLU A 334 10.50 13.29 33.01
N GLN A 335 11.03 12.11 33.31
CA GLN A 335 12.45 11.95 33.61
C GLN A 335 13.29 12.07 32.34
N ARG A 336 12.79 11.50 31.24
CA ARG A 336 13.42 11.59 29.92
C ARG A 336 13.13 12.89 29.19
N GLN A 337 12.08 13.61 29.59
CA GLN A 337 11.57 14.78 28.88
C GLN A 337 11.18 14.45 27.42
N SER A 338 10.54 13.31 27.19
CA SER A 338 10.14 12.90 25.83
C SER A 338 8.88 12.05 25.86
N PHE A 339 8.08 12.12 24.79
CA PHE A 339 7.16 11.03 24.51
C PHE A 339 7.95 9.75 24.19
N THR A 340 7.47 8.60 24.68
CA THR A 340 8.11 7.29 24.52
C THR A 340 7.26 6.35 23.69
N GLN A 341 7.87 5.32 23.11
CA GLN A 341 7.24 4.36 22.20
C GLN A 341 6.02 3.69 22.83
N VAL A 342 6.20 3.20 24.05
CA VAL A 342 5.20 2.46 24.82
C VAL A 342 5.02 3.16 26.16
N TYR A 343 3.78 3.25 26.63
CA TYR A 343 3.48 3.80 27.94
C TYR A 343 4.31 3.15 29.05
N GLY A 344 4.95 3.99 29.87
CA GLY A 344 5.76 3.55 31.01
C GLY A 344 7.09 2.89 30.66
N GLU A 345 7.43 2.76 29.36
CA GLU A 345 8.72 2.24 28.93
C GLU A 345 9.63 3.38 28.43
N PRO A 346 10.96 3.29 28.64
CA PRO A 346 11.91 4.37 28.33
C PRO A 346 12.28 4.54 26.85
N GLN A 347 11.87 3.62 25.97
CA GLN A 347 12.28 3.57 24.57
C GLN A 347 11.69 4.76 23.79
N LEU A 348 12.51 5.40 22.95
CA LEU A 348 12.07 6.49 22.08
C LEU A 348 11.50 5.93 20.77
N ASP A 349 10.67 6.73 20.10
CA ASP A 349 10.12 6.40 18.79
C ASP A 349 9.99 7.65 17.91
N ALA A 350 10.58 7.59 16.71
CA ALA A 350 10.55 8.70 15.76
C ALA A 350 9.15 8.97 15.19
N SER A 351 8.22 8.00 15.24
CA SER A 351 6.81 8.21 14.83
C SER A 351 6.14 9.34 15.64
N LEU A 352 6.62 9.61 16.85
CA LEU A 352 6.09 10.66 17.73
C LEU A 352 6.48 12.08 17.29
N LEU A 353 7.41 12.21 16.34
CA LEU A 353 7.69 13.50 15.68
C LEU A 353 6.50 13.98 14.82
N LEU A 354 5.52 13.11 14.56
CA LEU A 354 4.28 13.46 13.85
C LEU A 354 3.25 14.17 14.74
N ILE A 355 3.42 14.22 16.06
CA ILE A 355 2.52 14.91 17.01
C ILE A 355 2.08 16.31 16.51
N PRO A 356 3.00 17.23 16.16
CA PRO A 356 2.61 18.54 15.65
C PRO A 356 2.01 18.48 14.24
N ALA A 357 2.47 17.56 13.40
CA ALA A 357 2.00 17.44 12.02
C ALA A 357 0.53 17.00 11.94
N VAL A 358 0.10 16.10 12.82
CA VAL A 358 -1.30 15.66 12.89
C VAL A 358 -2.18 16.59 13.73
N GLY A 359 -1.58 17.56 14.41
CA GLY A 359 -2.24 18.56 15.24
C GLY A 359 -2.59 18.09 16.66
N PHE A 360 -1.94 17.03 17.16
CA PHE A 360 -2.18 16.49 18.50
C PHE A 360 -1.73 17.48 19.59
N LEU A 361 -0.55 18.08 19.43
CA LEU A 361 -0.05 19.20 20.24
C LEU A 361 0.57 20.27 19.33
N PRO A 362 0.58 21.55 19.74
CA PRO A 362 1.19 22.60 18.93
C PRO A 362 2.72 22.43 18.84
N PRO A 363 3.38 22.86 17.74
CA PRO A 363 4.83 22.75 17.57
C PRO A 363 5.66 23.45 18.67
N VAL A 364 5.06 24.42 19.37
CA VAL A 364 5.69 25.20 20.45
C VAL A 364 5.44 24.62 21.84
N ASP A 365 4.69 23.51 21.96
CA ASP A 365 4.51 22.81 23.23
C ASP A 365 5.87 22.30 23.74
N SER A 366 6.15 22.51 25.02
CA SER A 366 7.45 22.12 25.61
C SER A 366 7.72 20.63 25.46
N ARG A 367 6.69 19.78 25.52
CA ARG A 367 6.80 18.33 25.37
C ARG A 367 7.13 17.91 23.93
N VAL A 368 6.65 18.67 22.94
CA VAL A 368 6.99 18.47 21.53
C VAL A 368 8.45 18.85 21.29
N ILE A 369 8.86 20.04 21.75
CA ILE A 369 10.23 20.53 21.60
C ILE A 369 11.23 19.59 22.28
N SER A 370 10.92 19.09 23.47
CA SER A 370 11.80 18.19 24.21
C SER A 370 11.90 16.81 23.54
N THR A 371 10.79 16.27 23.02
CA THR A 371 10.78 15.02 22.24
C THR A 371 11.66 15.12 20.99
N VAL A 372 11.64 16.27 20.29
CA VAL A 372 12.51 16.54 19.15
C VAL A 372 14.00 16.65 19.55
N LYS A 373 14.30 17.16 20.75
CA LYS A 373 15.70 17.26 21.24
C LYS A 373 16.26 15.91 21.71
N CYS A 374 15.40 14.99 22.11
CA CYS A 374 15.79 13.68 22.62
C CYS A 374 16.00 12.64 21.51
N ASN A 375 15.34 12.80 20.35
CA ASN A 375 15.59 12.01 19.13
C ASN A 375 16.69 12.66 18.29
#